data_AF-A0A2G9XNQ6-F1
#
_entry.id   AF-A0A2G9XNQ6-F1
#
_cell.length_a   1.000
_cell.length_b   1.000
_cell.length_c   1.000
_cell.angle_alpha   90.00
_cell.angle_beta   90.00
_cell.angle_gamma   90.00
#
_symmetry.space_group_name_H-M   'P 1'
#
loop_
_entity.id
_entity.type
_entity.pdbx_description
1 polymer ?
#
loop_
_entity_poly.entity_id
_entity_poly.type
_entity_poly.pdbx_seq_one_letter_code
_entity_poly.pdbx_strand_id
1 'polypeptide(L)'
;MKSSILADTFEAVIAAIYFDCGFEKTEEFIKHLVDSLIERGAKLVVYKDYKTVVQEISQTRFKEMPKYTFIDEYGPDHDKVFEIRLSIAGVITTCGTGKSKKDAEQQAAKKAYEELQEKYG
;
A
#
# COMPACT_ATOMS: atom_id res chain seq x y z
N MET A 1 6.55 -14.00 -17.03
CA MET A 1 5.22 -14.65 -16.88
C MET A 1 4.27 -13.65 -16.23
N LYS A 2 3.02 -13.54 -16.68
CA LYS A 2 2.04 -12.62 -16.08
C LYS A 2 1.66 -13.14 -14.69
N SER A 3 1.68 -12.28 -13.68
CA SER A 3 1.34 -12.63 -12.29
C SER A 3 -0.08 -13.22 -12.15
N SER A 4 -0.99 -12.88 -13.06
CA SER A 4 -2.36 -13.42 -13.10
C SER A 4 -2.39 -14.93 -13.35
N ILE A 5 -1.58 -15.46 -14.27
CA ILE A 5 -1.60 -16.90 -14.59
C ILE A 5 -1.14 -17.74 -13.39
N LEU A 6 -0.16 -17.24 -12.65
CA LEU A 6 0.34 -17.92 -11.46
C LEU A 6 -0.70 -17.90 -10.34
N ALA A 7 -1.39 -16.78 -10.16
CA ALA A 7 -2.49 -16.66 -9.19
C ALA A 7 -3.65 -17.60 -9.55
N ASP A 8 -4.10 -17.59 -10.81
CA ASP A 8 -5.19 -18.45 -11.29
C ASP A 8 -4.86 -19.95 -11.09
N THR A 9 -3.60 -20.34 -11.34
CA THR A 9 -3.15 -21.72 -11.13
C THR A 9 -3.12 -22.09 -9.66
N PHE A 10 -2.69 -21.17 -8.80
CA PHE A 10 -2.66 -21.38 -7.35
C PHE A 10 -4.07 -21.53 -6.77
N GLU A 11 -5.02 -20.70 -7.19
CA GLU A 11 -6.43 -20.79 -6.80
C GLU A 11 -7.06 -22.11 -7.25
N ALA A 12 -6.76 -22.57 -8.46
CA ALA A 12 -7.26 -23.84 -8.96
C ALA A 12 -6.77 -25.04 -8.13
N VAL A 13 -5.52 -25.01 -7.66
CA VAL A 13 -4.97 -26.05 -6.77
C VAL A 13 -5.67 -26.03 -5.41
N ILE A 14 -5.89 -24.85 -4.82
CA ILE A 14 -6.64 -24.72 -3.56
C ILE A 14 -8.07 -25.25 -3.72
N ALA A 15 -8.73 -24.91 -4.83
CA ALA A 15 -10.09 -25.39 -5.11
C ALA A 15 -10.14 -26.92 -5.21
N ALA A 16 -9.17 -27.55 -5.86
CA ALA A 16 -9.10 -29.01 -5.93
C ALA A 16 -8.95 -29.68 -4.55
N ILE A 17 -8.10 -29.11 -3.67
CA ILE A 17 -7.94 -29.60 -2.29
C ILE A 17 -9.24 -29.41 -1.50
N TYR A 18 -9.92 -28.28 -1.68
CA TYR A 18 -11.21 -28.03 -1.05
C TYR A 18 -12.28 -29.04 -1.47
N PHE A 19 -12.37 -29.35 -2.76
CA PHE A 19 -13.32 -30.33 -3.26
C PHE A 19 -13.04 -31.75 -2.75
N ASP A 20 -11.77 -32.12 -2.57
CA ASP A 20 -11.37 -33.47 -2.15
C ASP A 20 -11.39 -33.67 -0.63
N CYS A 21 -10.93 -32.67 0.13
CA CYS A 21 -10.67 -32.78 1.57
C CYS A 21 -11.57 -31.89 2.45
N GLY A 22 -12.41 -31.03 1.86
CA GLY A 22 -13.28 -30.11 2.60
C GLY A 22 -12.57 -28.90 3.21
N PHE A 23 -13.35 -28.05 3.87
CA PHE A 23 -12.91 -26.74 4.37
C PHE A 23 -11.77 -26.84 5.40
N GLU A 24 -11.94 -27.64 6.45
CA GLU A 24 -11.02 -27.70 7.60
C GLU A 24 -9.60 -28.07 7.17
N LYS A 25 -9.47 -29.08 6.30
CA LYS A 25 -8.17 -29.55 5.79
C LYS A 25 -7.52 -28.54 4.84
N THR A 26 -8.34 -27.85 4.05
CA THR A 26 -7.87 -26.81 3.15
C THR A 26 -7.39 -25.59 3.92
N GLU A 27 -8.11 -25.19 4.96
CA GLU A 27 -7.73 -24.08 5.84
C GLU A 27 -6.40 -24.38 6.56
N GLU A 28 -6.23 -25.58 7.10
CA GLU A 28 -4.99 -26.04 7.73
C GLU A 28 -3.81 -25.98 6.74
N PHE A 29 -4.00 -26.46 5.52
CA PHE A 29 -2.99 -26.41 4.46
C PHE A 29 -2.60 -24.97 4.08
N ILE A 30 -3.60 -24.10 3.89
CA ILE A 30 -3.36 -22.69 3.55
C ILE A 30 -2.57 -22.01 4.67
N LYS A 31 -3.01 -22.16 5.94
CA LYS A 31 -2.33 -21.60 7.11
C LYS A 31 -0.86 -22.01 7.11
N HIS A 32 -0.57 -23.30 7.00
CA HIS A 32 0.81 -23.78 7.00
C HIS A 32 1.68 -23.19 5.87
N LEU A 33 1.08 -22.96 4.69
CA LEU A 33 1.78 -22.36 3.56
C LEU A 33 2.05 -20.86 3.76
N VAL A 34 1.09 -20.14 4.36
CA VAL A 34 1.15 -18.67 4.50
C VAL A 34 1.68 -18.20 5.85
N ASP A 35 1.74 -19.03 6.90
CA ASP A 35 2.13 -18.61 8.25
C ASP A 35 3.54 -18.00 8.24
N SER A 36 4.51 -18.66 7.60
CA SER A 36 5.87 -18.12 7.45
C SER A 36 5.93 -16.87 6.55
N LEU A 37 4.99 -16.72 5.61
CA LEU A 37 4.85 -15.54 4.77
C LEU A 37 4.16 -14.39 5.50
N ILE A 38 3.27 -14.67 6.45
CA ILE A 38 2.61 -13.67 7.30
C ILE A 38 3.60 -13.19 8.36
N GLU A 39 4.41 -14.07 8.95
CA GLU A 39 5.46 -13.67 9.90
C GLU A 39 6.56 -12.81 9.23
N ARG A 40 6.98 -13.18 8.02
CA ARG A 40 7.92 -12.38 7.22
C ARG A 40 7.26 -11.15 6.60
N GLY A 41 6.00 -11.29 6.20
CA GLY A 41 5.16 -10.27 5.59
C GLY A 41 4.69 -9.23 6.60
N ALA A 42 4.57 -9.52 7.89
CA ALA A 42 4.30 -8.50 8.91
C ALA A 42 5.38 -7.40 8.92
N LYS A 43 6.60 -7.71 8.45
CA LYS A 43 7.68 -6.73 8.23
C LYS A 43 7.71 -6.11 6.82
N LEU A 44 7.07 -6.72 5.81
CA LEU A 44 7.12 -6.33 4.38
C LEU A 44 5.79 -5.81 3.80
N VAL A 45 4.66 -6.16 4.42
CA VAL A 45 3.25 -5.93 4.05
C VAL A 45 2.66 -4.77 4.85
N VAL A 46 3.50 -3.93 5.46
CA VAL A 46 3.15 -2.51 5.64
C VAL A 46 3.43 -1.77 4.33
N TYR A 47 2.99 -2.31 3.19
CA TYR A 47 2.47 -1.47 2.11
C TYR A 47 1.10 -0.95 2.59
N LYS A 48 1.09 -0.30 3.76
CA LYS A 48 -0.07 0.40 4.28
C LYS A 48 -0.42 1.36 3.17
N ASP A 49 -1.64 1.28 2.67
CA ASP A 49 -2.12 2.25 1.70
C ASP A 49 -2.27 3.58 2.43
N TYR A 50 -1.14 4.29 2.56
CA TYR A 50 -1.07 5.56 3.26
C TYR A 50 -1.97 6.59 2.60
N LYS A 51 -2.27 6.46 1.30
CA LYS A 51 -3.23 7.35 0.63
C LYS A 51 -4.63 7.14 1.21
N THR A 52 -5.07 5.89 1.30
CA THR A 52 -6.36 5.53 1.91
C THR A 52 -6.40 5.92 3.39
N VAL A 53 -5.37 5.60 4.16
CA VAL A 53 -5.31 5.94 5.60
C VAL A 53 -5.34 7.45 5.84
N VAL A 54 -4.54 8.22 5.09
CA VAL A 54 -4.52 9.69 5.23
C VAL A 54 -5.85 10.29 4.78
N GLN A 55 -6.50 9.73 3.76
CA GLN A 55 -7.83 10.17 3.34
C GLN A 55 -8.86 9.97 4.45
N GLU A 56 -8.91 8.78 5.06
CA GLU A 56 -9.84 8.49 6.16
C GLU A 56 -9.61 9.40 7.37
N ILE A 57 -8.36 9.58 7.79
CA ILE A 57 -8.00 10.48 8.90
C ILE A 57 -8.42 11.91 8.56
N SER A 58 -8.08 12.37 7.35
CA SER A 58 -8.35 13.74 6.92
C SER A 58 -9.85 14.04 6.88
N GLN A 59 -10.62 13.13 6.29
CA GLN A 59 -12.06 13.28 6.17
C GLN A 59 -12.76 13.16 7.53
N THR A 60 -12.31 12.26 8.40
CA THR A 60 -12.93 12.06 9.72
C THR A 60 -12.64 13.23 10.64
N ARG A 61 -11.38 13.68 10.69
CA ARG A 61 -10.88 14.63 11.68
C ARG A 61 -10.96 16.09 11.25
N PHE A 62 -10.68 16.37 9.98
CA PHE A 62 -10.58 17.75 9.47
C PHE A 62 -11.69 18.10 8.48
N LYS A 63 -12.53 17.13 8.08
CA LYS A 63 -13.57 17.29 7.05
C LYS A 63 -13.02 17.77 5.70
N GLU A 64 -11.74 17.52 5.46
CA GLU A 64 -11.01 17.93 4.27
C GLU A 64 -10.44 16.71 3.53
N MET A 65 -10.22 16.84 2.22
CA MET A 65 -9.61 15.80 1.40
C MET A 65 -8.13 16.11 1.13
N PRO A 66 -7.22 15.11 1.21
CA PRO A 66 -5.83 15.30 0.81
C PRO A 66 -5.73 15.61 -0.67
N LYS A 67 -4.98 16.66 -1.03
CA LYS A 67 -4.70 17.04 -2.42
C LYS A 67 -3.26 16.70 -2.78
N TYR A 68 -3.09 15.97 -3.89
CA TYR A 68 -1.79 15.62 -4.44
C TYR A 68 -1.48 16.53 -5.63
N THR A 69 -0.33 17.18 -5.62
CA THR A 69 0.12 18.10 -6.67
C THR A 69 1.48 17.66 -7.17
N PHE A 70 1.60 17.49 -8.48
CA PHE A 70 2.90 17.26 -9.12
C PHE A 70 3.74 18.54 -9.03
N ILE A 71 4.97 18.40 -8.54
CA ILE A 71 5.89 19.51 -8.35
C ILE A 71 6.93 19.54 -9.45
N ASP A 72 7.64 18.42 -9.64
CA ASP A 72 8.73 18.35 -10.62
C ASP A 72 9.06 16.91 -11.02
N GLU A 73 9.78 16.75 -12.12
CA GLU A 73 10.47 15.52 -12.48
C GLU A 73 11.88 15.81 -12.98
N TYR A 74 12.86 15.05 -12.48
CA TYR A 74 14.27 15.26 -12.80
C TYR A 74 15.04 13.94 -12.85
N GLY A 75 16.24 14.00 -13.41
CA GLY A 75 17.10 12.83 -13.63
C GLY A 75 17.02 12.28 -15.07
N PRO A 76 17.95 11.40 -15.44
CA PRO A 76 17.99 10.80 -16.78
C PRO A 76 16.81 9.85 -16.98
N ASP A 77 16.44 9.56 -18.23
CA ASP A 77 15.23 8.74 -18.53
C ASP A 77 15.22 7.36 -17.86
N HIS A 78 16.39 6.75 -17.65
CA HIS A 78 16.54 5.46 -16.97
C HIS A 78 16.58 5.57 -15.44
N ASP A 79 16.62 6.77 -14.88
CA ASP A 79 16.67 7.03 -13.43
C ASP A 79 15.81 8.23 -13.00
N LYS A 80 14.71 8.46 -13.71
CA LYS A 80 13.82 9.59 -13.47
C LYS A 80 13.22 9.53 -12.06
N VAL A 81 13.16 10.69 -11.43
CA VAL A 81 12.55 10.93 -10.12
C VAL A 81 11.39 11.88 -10.29
N PHE A 82 10.26 11.55 -9.66
CA PHE A 82 9.07 12.39 -9.61
C PHE A 82 8.93 12.95 -8.20
N GLU A 83 8.58 14.23 -8.09
CA GLU A 83 8.26 14.89 -6.83
C GLU A 83 6.78 15.27 -6.77
N ILE A 84 6.12 14.89 -5.68
CA ILE A 84 4.72 15.16 -5.43
C ILE A 84 4.52 15.73 -4.04
N ARG A 85 3.72 16.78 -3.95
CA ARG A 85 3.27 17.39 -2.71
C ARG A 85 1.89 16.87 -2.34
N LEU A 86 1.70 16.48 -1.10
CA LEU A 86 0.40 16.25 -0.47
C LEU A 86 0.09 17.44 0.44
N SER A 87 -1.11 18.02 0.32
CA SER A 87 -1.60 19.05 1.24
C SER A 87 -2.98 18.70 1.77
N ILE A 88 -3.21 18.88 3.06
CA ILE A 88 -4.54 18.92 3.69
C ILE A 88 -4.79 20.36 4.11
N ALA A 89 -5.91 20.94 3.68
CA ALA A 89 -6.17 22.38 3.78
C ALA A 89 -6.05 22.89 5.23
N GLY A 90 -5.09 23.77 5.48
CA GLY A 90 -4.85 24.36 6.80
C GLY A 90 -4.29 23.41 7.87
N VAL A 91 -3.92 22.18 7.52
CA VAL A 91 -3.48 21.15 8.48
C VAL A 91 -2.01 20.81 8.30
N ILE A 92 -1.64 20.22 7.17
CA ILE A 92 -0.26 19.80 6.87
C ILE A 92 0.05 19.88 5.38
N THR A 93 1.35 19.94 5.07
CA THR A 93 1.86 19.82 3.70
C THR A 93 3.16 19.01 3.73
N THR A 94 3.19 17.93 2.96
CA THR A 94 4.34 17.02 2.87
C THR A 94 4.75 16.81 1.41
N CYS A 95 6.01 16.47 1.17
CA CYS A 95 6.52 16.12 -0.16
C CYS A 95 7.10 14.72 -0.17
N GLY A 96 6.77 13.94 -1.20
CA GLY A 96 7.31 12.61 -1.49
C GLY A 96 8.00 12.59 -2.84
N THR A 97 9.05 11.80 -2.95
CA THR A 97 9.74 11.55 -4.22
C THR A 97 9.65 10.07 -4.58
N GLY A 98 9.79 9.70 -5.85
CA GLY A 98 9.70 8.30 -6.24
C GLY A 98 10.10 8.04 -7.67
N LYS A 99 10.32 6.76 -8.02
CA LYS A 99 10.65 6.35 -9.40
C LYS A 99 9.43 6.33 -10.34
N SER A 100 8.24 6.55 -9.78
CA SER A 100 7.01 6.80 -10.51
C SER A 100 6.17 7.83 -9.75
N LYS A 101 5.21 8.47 -10.43
CA LYS A 101 4.24 9.35 -9.76
C LYS A 101 3.49 8.64 -8.62
N LYS A 102 3.08 7.39 -8.83
CA LYS A 102 2.39 6.60 -7.79
C LYS A 102 3.26 6.37 -6.56
N ASP A 103 4.55 6.10 -6.76
CA ASP A 103 5.52 5.92 -5.67
C ASP A 103 5.74 7.24 -4.90
N ALA A 104 5.90 8.36 -5.61
CA ALA A 104 6.03 9.68 -5.00
C ALA A 104 4.79 10.09 -4.18
N GLU A 105 3.58 9.79 -4.67
CA GLU A 105 2.33 9.98 -3.92
C GLU A 105 2.30 9.15 -2.64
N GLN A 106 2.69 7.88 -2.73
CA GLN A 106 2.73 6.98 -1.57
C GLN A 106 3.70 7.49 -0.50
N GLN A 107 4.87 7.98 -0.91
CA GLN A 107 5.84 8.57 0.02
C GLN A 107 5.34 9.86 0.66
N ALA A 108 4.66 10.72 -0.11
CA ALA A 108 4.05 11.94 0.43
C ALA A 108 2.98 11.61 1.48
N ALA A 109 2.16 10.59 1.19
CA ALA A 109 1.13 10.09 2.11
C ALA A 109 1.72 9.46 3.37
N LYS A 110 2.82 8.70 3.25
CA LYS A 110 3.51 8.13 4.41
C LYS A 110 3.99 9.22 5.37
N LYS A 111 4.67 10.26 4.85
CA LYS A 111 5.12 11.40 5.66
C LYS A 111 3.95 12.14 6.30
N ALA A 112 2.85 12.32 5.56
CA ALA A 112 1.64 12.95 6.10
C ALA A 112 1.05 12.13 7.24
N TYR A 113 1.01 10.80 7.12
CA TYR A 113 0.56 9.93 8.21
C TYR A 113 1.45 10.06 9.44
N GLU A 114 2.78 10.00 9.28
CA GLU A 114 3.74 10.15 10.39
C GLU A 114 3.57 11.50 11.12
N GLU A 115 3.47 12.60 10.37
CA GLU A 115 3.25 13.94 10.94
C GLU A 115 1.87 14.07 11.63
N LEU A 116 0.83 13.44 11.08
CA LEU A 116 -0.49 13.41 11.71
C LEU A 116 -0.49 12.61 13.01
N GLN A 117 0.28 11.52 13.09
CA GLN A 117 0.44 10.77 14.33
C GLN A 117 1.25 11.55 15.37
N GLU A 118 2.28 12.30 14.95
CA GLU A 118 3.09 13.09 15.88
C GLU A 118 2.34 14.30 16.44
N LYS A 119 1.63 15.05 15.59
CA LYS A 119 0.91 16.26 16.01
C LYS A 119 -0.37 15.98 16.77
N TYR A 120 -0.95 14.79 16.56
CA TYR A 120 -2.33 14.56 16.93
C TYR A 120 -2.68 13.15 17.41
N GLY A 121 -1.71 12.24 17.49
CA GLY A 121 -1.84 10.94 18.17
C GLY A 121 -1.76 11.10 19.69
#